data_AF-A0A6A5S984-F1
#
_entry.id   AF-A0A6A5S984-F1
#
_cell.length_a   1.000
_cell.length_b   1.000
_cell.length_c   1.000
_cell.angle_alpha   90.00
_cell.angle_beta   90.00
_cell.angle_gamma   90.00
#
_symmetry.space_group_name_H-M   'P 1'
#
loop_
_entity.id
_entity.type
_entity.pdbx_description
1 polymer ?
#
loop_
_entity_poly.entity_id
_entity_poly.type
_entity_poly.pdbx_seq_one_letter_code
_entity_poly.pdbx_strand_id
1 'polypeptide(L)'
;MLDLHNKVRQLAVERTVKVGFMKRAKWALFEKERLRRLLEDVDESVDYLLALFPAGRTVQEKLCKSEVSFLSQNKGVYLLQNIAAEQDRLLEAVLKRTKLLQ
;
A
#
# COMPACT_ATOMS: atom_id res chain seq x y z
N MET A 1 -2.25 12.45 10.12
CA MET A 1 -2.36 12.18 8.67
C MET A 1 -1.01 12.30 7.96
N LEU A 2 -0.29 13.42 8.07
CA LEU A 2 1.07 13.58 7.48
C LEU A 2 2.06 12.50 7.92
N ASP A 3 2.06 12.15 9.21
CA ASP A 3 2.99 11.14 9.76
C ASP A 3 2.77 9.74 9.16
N LEU A 4 1.50 9.31 9.01
CA LEU A 4 1.16 8.03 8.37
C LEU A 4 1.54 8.03 6.89
N HIS A 5 1.21 9.12 6.17
CA HIS A 5 1.58 9.30 4.77
C HIS A 5 3.10 9.20 4.56
N ASN A 6 3.88 9.84 5.44
CA ASN A 6 5.34 9.79 5.37
C ASN A 6 5.88 8.37 5.62
N LYS A 7 5.32 7.62 6.57
CA LYS A 7 5.71 6.23 6.84
C LYS A 7 5.39 5.29 5.68
N VAL A 8 4.20 5.40 5.08
CA VAL A 8 3.83 4.61 3.90
C VAL A 8 4.75 4.97 2.72
N ARG A 9 5.06 6.26 2.54
CA ARG A 9 6.01 6.71 1.53
C ARG A 9 7.43 6.17 1.77
N GLN A 10 7.87 6.14 3.02
CA GLN A 10 9.18 5.59 3.38
C GLN A 10 9.29 4.11 2.99
N LEU A 11 8.29 3.30 3.33
CA LEU A 11 8.22 1.88 2.93
C LEU A 11 8.30 1.71 1.41
N ALA A 12 7.56 2.51 0.65
CA ALA A 12 7.59 2.46 -0.81
C ALA A 12 8.98 2.81 -1.37
N VAL A 13 9.62 3.86 -0.85
CA VAL A 13 10.95 4.29 -1.30
C VAL A 13 12.03 3.27 -0.97
N GLU A 14 11.97 2.64 0.21
CA GLU A 14 12.95 1.62 0.64
C GLU A 14 12.84 0.33 -0.17
N ARG A 15 11.62 -0.03 -0.63
CA ARG A 15 11.37 -1.25 -1.40
C ARG A 15 11.61 -1.12 -2.90
N THR A 16 11.41 0.08 -3.46
CA THR A 16 11.69 0.32 -4.88
C THR A 16 13.18 0.58 -5.09
N VAL A 17 13.75 0.01 -6.15
CA VAL A 17 15.12 0.35 -6.59
C VAL A 17 15.21 1.88 -6.72
N LYS A 18 16.29 2.49 -6.22
CA LYS A 18 16.56 3.93 -6.36
C LYS A 18 16.75 4.28 -7.84
N VAL A 19 15.65 4.40 -8.57
CA VAL A 19 15.64 4.92 -9.94
C VAL A 19 16.08 6.38 -9.83
N GLY A 20 17.15 6.74 -10.54
CA GLY A 20 17.70 8.10 -10.51
C GLY A 20 16.58 9.13 -10.67
N PHE A 21 16.59 10.15 -9.81
CA PHE A 21 15.59 11.22 -9.66
C PHE A 21 15.27 12.04 -10.94
N MET A 22 15.75 11.65 -12.12
CA MET A 22 15.46 12.32 -13.38
C MET A 22 13.97 12.21 -13.70
N LYS A 23 13.26 13.25 -13.26
CA LYS A 23 11.93 13.70 -13.69
C LYS A 23 10.74 12.84 -13.23
N ARG A 24 10.62 12.59 -11.92
CA ARG A 24 9.28 12.58 -11.30
C ARG A 24 8.82 14.03 -11.18
N ALA A 25 8.41 14.63 -12.29
CA ALA A 25 7.87 15.97 -12.27
C ALA A 25 6.67 15.98 -11.29
N LYS A 26 6.57 17.01 -10.43
CA LYS A 26 5.43 17.22 -9.53
C LYS A 26 4.20 17.53 -10.37
N TRP A 27 3.57 16.51 -10.93
CA TRP A 27 2.31 16.66 -11.62
C TRP A 27 1.25 16.67 -10.52
N ALA A 28 0.76 17.86 -10.21
CA ALA A 28 -0.43 17.98 -9.37
C ALA A 28 -1.59 17.38 -10.16
N LEU A 29 -2.09 16.23 -9.72
CA LEU A 29 -3.22 15.58 -10.35
C LEU A 29 -4.50 16.34 -9.97
N PHE A 30 -4.84 17.36 -10.76
CA PHE A 30 -6.06 18.15 -10.60
C PHE A 30 -7.23 17.48 -11.30
N GLU A 31 -7.68 16.34 -10.78
CA GLU A 31 -9.03 15.81 -10.98
C GLU A 31 -9.22 14.58 -10.09
N LYS A 32 -10.28 14.59 -9.26
CA LYS A 32 -10.57 13.47 -8.34
C LYS A 32 -10.92 12.20 -9.13
N GLU A 33 -11.71 12.33 -10.20
CA GLU A 33 -12.08 11.20 -11.06
C GLU A 33 -10.88 10.57 -11.76
N ARG A 34 -9.92 11.39 -12.18
CA ARG A 34 -8.71 10.90 -12.86
C ARG A 34 -7.75 10.21 -11.89
N LEU A 35 -7.64 10.72 -10.66
CA LEU A 35 -6.93 10.03 -9.58
C LEU A 35 -7.59 8.69 -9.24
N ARG A 36 -8.92 8.66 -9.12
CA ARG A 36 -9.65 7.43 -8.79
C ARG A 36 -9.45 6.35 -9.86
N ARG A 37 -9.62 6.69 -11.13
CA ARG A 37 -9.36 5.75 -12.25
C ARG A 37 -7.94 5.20 -12.23
N LEU A 38 -6.95 6.07 -12.01
CA LEU A 38 -5.56 5.63 -11.92
C LEU A 38 -5.34 4.64 -10.77
N LEU A 39 -6.01 4.82 -9.63
CA LEU A 39 -5.92 3.88 -8.50
C LEU A 39 -6.57 2.54 -8.85
N GLU A 40 -7.75 2.56 -9.47
CA GLU A 40 -8.47 1.37 -9.94
C GLU A 40 -7.62 0.58 -10.96
N ASP A 41 -7.00 1.25 -11.94
CA ASP A 41 -6.15 0.62 -12.96
C ASP A 41 -4.90 -0.04 -12.36
N VAL A 42 -4.30 0.59 -11.34
CA VAL A 42 -3.12 0.05 -10.65
C VAL A 42 -3.49 -1.18 -9.82
N ASP A 43 -4.63 -1.14 -9.12
CA ASP A 43 -5.14 -2.27 -8.33
C ASP A 43 -5.38 -3.49 -9.24
N GLU A 44 -6.11 -3.30 -10.35
CA GLU A 44 -6.38 -4.37 -11.31
C GLU A 44 -5.07 -4.95 -11.91
N SER A 45 -4.10 -4.08 -12.22
CA SER A 45 -2.80 -4.52 -12.74
C SER A 45 -2.02 -5.36 -11.72
N VAL A 46 -2.08 -5.00 -10.43
CA VAL A 46 -1.44 -5.76 -9.35
C VAL A 46 -2.14 -7.10 -9.16
N ASP A 47 -3.47 -7.13 -9.17
CA ASP A 47 -4.24 -8.37 -9.08
C ASP A 47 -3.92 -9.32 -10.24
N TYR A 48 -3.83 -8.81 -11.46
CA TYR A 48 -3.42 -9.58 -12.62
C TYR A 48 -1.99 -10.13 -12.47
N LEU A 49 -1.06 -9.32 -11.95
CA LEU A 49 0.31 -9.78 -11.69
C LEU A 49 0.35 -10.94 -10.68
N LEU A 50 -0.48 -10.89 -9.64
CA LEU A 50 -0.61 -11.97 -8.65
C LEU A 50 -1.29 -13.23 -9.19
N ALA A 51 -2.15 -13.09 -10.20
CA ALA A 51 -2.70 -14.21 -10.93
C ALA A 51 -1.62 -14.90 -11.79
N LEU A 52 -0.74 -14.12 -12.42
CA LEU A 52 0.37 -14.65 -13.23
C LEU A 52 1.47 -15.33 -12.40
N PHE A 53 1.71 -14.86 -11.17
CA PHE A 53 2.77 -15.36 -10.30
C PHE A 53 2.24 -15.84 -8.94
N PRO A 54 1.55 -17.00 -8.89
CA PRO A 54 0.91 -17.48 -7.66
C PRO A 54 1.92 -17.77 -6.53
N ALA A 55 3.17 -18.12 -6.86
CA ALA A 55 4.25 -18.30 -5.89
C ALA A 55 4.61 -17.01 -5.11
N GLY A 56 4.24 -15.83 -5.64
CA GLY A 56 4.46 -14.53 -5.01
C GLY A 56 3.53 -14.26 -3.81
N ARG A 57 2.37 -14.93 -3.71
CA ARG A 57 1.37 -14.65 -2.67
C ARG A 57 1.90 -14.85 -1.25
N THR A 58 2.63 -15.93 -1.02
CA THR A 58 3.24 -16.21 0.31
C THR A 58 4.27 -15.16 0.70
N VAL A 59 5.02 -14.63 -0.28
CA VAL A 59 6.00 -13.56 -0.05
C VAL A 59 5.29 -12.24 0.21
N GLN A 60 4.23 -11.94 -0.54
CA GLN A 60 3.41 -10.75 -0.36
C GLN A 60 2.76 -10.72 1.03
N GLU A 61 2.21 -11.84 1.51
CA GLU A 61 1.66 -11.89 2.87
C GLU A 61 2.72 -11.62 3.95
N LYS A 62 3.94 -12.14 3.78
CA LYS A 62 5.06 -11.86 4.69
C LYS A 62 5.44 -10.37 4.66
N LEU A 63 5.45 -9.78 3.47
CA LEU A 63 5.73 -8.35 3.27
C LEU A 63 4.65 -7.47 3.92
N CYS A 64 3.37 -7.79 3.75
CA CYS A 64 2.26 -7.07 4.38
C CYS A 64 2.32 -7.16 5.91
N LYS A 65 2.67 -8.33 6.47
CA LYS A 65 2.88 -8.48 7.93
C LYS A 65 3.99 -7.57 8.45
N SER A 66 5.10 -7.48 7.71
CA SER A 66 6.20 -6.58 8.06
C SER A 66 5.78 -5.10 7.99
N GLU A 67 5.01 -4.70 6.98
CA GLU A 67 4.51 -3.32 6.84
C GLU A 67 3.55 -2.95 7.95
N VAL A 68 2.60 -3.83 8.26
CA VAL A 68 1.64 -3.61 9.34
C VAL A 68 2.35 -3.51 10.70
N SER A 69 3.40 -4.29 10.94
CA SER A 69 4.23 -4.17 12.16
C SER A 69 4.95 -2.82 12.25
N PHE A 70 5.46 -2.30 11.13
CA PHE A 70 6.08 -0.97 11.09
C PHE A 70 5.04 0.16 11.27
N LEU A 71 3.85 -0.01 10.69
CA LEU A 71 2.79 0.98 10.70
C LEU A 71 2.00 0.98 12.03
N SER A 72 1.81 -0.15 12.70
CA SER A 72 1.00 -0.34 13.92
C SER A 72 1.40 0.59 15.08
N GLN A 73 2.64 1.08 15.08
CA GLN A 73 3.13 2.08 16.04
C GLN A 73 2.52 3.47 15.83
N ASN A 74 1.81 3.69 14.71
CA ASN A 74 1.18 4.95 14.36
C ASN A 74 -0.29 4.97 14.79
N LYS A 75 -0.70 6.01 15.52
CA LYS A 75 -2.10 6.20 15.93
C LYS A 75 -3.07 6.26 14.74
N GLY A 76 -2.63 6.62 13.54
CA GLY A 76 -3.46 6.75 12.34
C GLY A 76 -3.78 5.43 11.60
N VAL A 77 -3.30 4.28 12.07
CA VAL A 77 -3.48 2.97 11.39
C VAL A 77 -4.94 2.59 11.20
N TYR A 78 -5.85 3.04 12.08
CA TYR A 78 -7.28 2.78 11.93
C TYR A 78 -7.86 3.38 10.64
N LEU A 79 -7.33 4.51 10.17
CA LEU A 79 -7.74 5.11 8.89
C LEU A 79 -7.31 4.23 7.71
N LEU A 80 -6.14 3.59 7.83
CA LEU A 80 -5.60 2.71 6.81
C LEU A 80 -6.49 1.47 6.63
N GLN A 81 -7.11 0.98 7.70
CA GLN A 81 -7.97 -0.20 7.64
C GLN A 81 -9.23 0.04 6.77
N ASN A 82 -9.86 1.21 6.91
CA ASN A 82 -11.04 1.54 6.12
C ASN A 82 -10.70 1.70 4.63
N ILE A 83 -9.55 2.30 4.33
CA ILE A 83 -9.08 2.49 2.95
C ILE A 83 -8.61 1.16 2.34
N ALA A 84 -7.92 0.32 3.12
CA ALA A 84 -7.47 -1.00 2.68
C ALA A 84 -8.64 -1.95 2.37
N ALA A 85 -9.77 -1.83 3.06
CA ALA A 85 -10.96 -2.62 2.75
C ALA A 85 -11.49 -2.37 1.33
N GLU A 86 -11.27 -1.16 0.78
CA GLU A 86 -11.70 -0.79 -0.56
C GLU A 86 -10.65 -1.11 -1.64
N GLN A 87 -9.35 -1.08 -1.30
CA GLN A 87 -8.26 -1.07 -2.29
C GLN A 87 -7.19 -2.14 -2.10
N ASP A 88 -7.08 -2.78 -0.93
CA ASP A 88 -6.05 -3.80 -0.66
C ASP A 88 -6.54 -4.80 0.38
N ARG A 89 -7.19 -5.85 -0.12
CA ARG A 89 -7.80 -6.91 0.70
C ARG A 89 -6.76 -7.69 1.51
N LEU A 90 -5.54 -7.81 1.02
CA LEU A 90 -4.47 -8.51 1.73
C LEU A 90 -3.96 -7.68 2.91
N LEU A 91 -3.76 -6.38 2.70
CA LEU A 91 -3.40 -5.45 3.76
C LEU A 91 -4.51 -5.36 4.82
N GLU A 92 -5.77 -5.29 4.40
CA GLU A 92 -6.92 -5.31 5.31
C GLU A 92 -6.95 -6.58 6.18
N ALA A 93 -6.77 -7.75 5.56
CA ALA A 93 -6.75 -9.03 6.25
C ALA A 93 -5.62 -9.12 7.29
N VAL A 94 -4.43 -8.60 6.95
CA VAL A 94 -3.30 -8.56 7.88
C VAL A 94 -3.56 -7.57 9.02
N LEU A 95 -4.09 -6.37 8.74
CA LEU A 95 -4.45 -5.38 9.76
C LEU A 95 -5.50 -5.93 10.74
N LYS A 96 -6.51 -6.64 10.25
CA LYS A 96 -7.52 -7.32 11.08
C LYS A 96 -6.88 -8.37 11.98
N ARG A 97 -5.98 -9.19 11.45
CA ARG A 97 -5.25 -10.23 12.22
C ARG A 97 -4.33 -9.63 13.28
N THR A 98 -3.66 -8.52 13.00
CA THR A 98 -2.78 -7.86 13.97
C THR A 98 -3.56 -7.21 15.11
N LYS A 99 -4.77 -6.68 14.87
CA LYS A 99 -5.65 -6.17 15.92
C LYS A 99 -6.20 -7.26 16.85
N LEU A 100 -6.25 -8.52 16.43
CA LEU A 100 -6.70 -9.66 17.25
C LEU A 100 -5.59 -10.21 18.18
N LEU A 101 -4.37 -9.68 18.09
CA LEU A 101 -3.19 -10.12 18.85
C LEU A 101 -2.67 -9.06 19.84
N GLN A 102 -3.40 -7.96 20.02
CA GLN A 102 -3.19 -6.94 21.05
C GLN A 102 -4.36 -6.93 22.04
#